data_AF-A0AAE8FSK2-F1
#
_entry.id   AF-A0AAE8FSK2-F1
#
_cell.length_a   1.000
_cell.length_b   1.000
_cell.length_c   1.000
_cell.angle_alpha   90.00
_cell.angle_beta   90.00
_cell.angle_gamma   90.00
#
_symmetry.space_group_name_H-M   'P 1'
#
loop_
_entity.id
_entity.type
_entity.pdbx_description
1 polymer ?
#
loop_
_entity_poly.entity_id
_entity_poly.type
_entity_poly.pdbx_seq_one_letter_code
_entity_poly.pdbx_strand_id
1 'polypeptide(L)' 'MIKNQIGFFDKPKIKLLEEWTRSHHLLTKNSVHEVFMEKEDRYIILIDKNFYGVYKKDIESG' A
#
# COMPACT_ATOMS: atom_id res chain seq x y z
N MET A 1 -15.83 -21.41 -17.59
CA MET A 1 -15.89 -20.85 -16.22
C MET A 1 -14.50 -20.93 -15.61
N ILE A 2 -13.70 -19.90 -15.81
CA ILE A 2 -12.38 -19.78 -15.16
C ILE A 2 -12.65 -18.80 -14.01
N LYS A 3 -12.92 -19.33 -12.83
CA LYS A 3 -12.92 -18.51 -11.61
C LYS A 3 -11.53 -17.88 -11.54
N ASN A 4 -11.45 -16.55 -11.64
CA ASN A 4 -10.22 -15.77 -11.46
C ASN A 4 -9.41 -16.39 -10.33
N GLN A 5 -8.35 -17.13 -10.69
CA GLN A 5 -7.27 -17.43 -9.76
C GLN A 5 -6.64 -16.07 -9.48
N ILE A 6 -7.05 -15.45 -8.38
CA ILE A 6 -6.35 -14.33 -7.79
C ILE A 6 -4.96 -14.88 -7.51
N GLY A 7 -4.00 -14.50 -8.34
CA GLY A 7 -2.65 -15.06 -8.25
C GLY A 7 -2.10 -14.73 -6.87
N PHE A 8 -1.23 -15.58 -6.35
CA PHE A 8 -0.39 -15.28 -5.16
C PHE A 8 0.40 -13.95 -5.28
N PHE A 9 0.33 -13.28 -6.43
CA PHE A 9 0.95 -12.02 -6.79
C PHE A 9 0.00 -10.81 -6.85
N ASP A 10 -1.31 -10.97 -6.58
CA ASP A 10 -2.18 -9.82 -6.30
C ASP A 10 -1.91 -9.34 -4.88
N LYS A 11 -0.71 -8.79 -4.67
CA LYS A 11 -0.39 -8.08 -3.44
C LYS A 11 -1.40 -6.94 -3.30
N PRO A 12 -2.05 -6.79 -2.13
CA PRO A 12 -2.99 -5.71 -1.93
C PRO A 12 -2.30 -4.38 -2.22
N LYS A 13 -2.95 -3.55 -3.04
CA LYS A 13 -2.44 -2.21 -3.34
C LYS A 13 -3.24 -1.22 -2.52
N ILE A 14 -2.54 -0.33 -1.83
CA ILE A 14 -3.16 0.75 -1.08
C ILE A 14 -2.91 2.07 -1.78
N LYS A 15 -3.92 2.93 -1.77
CA LYS A 15 -3.81 4.29 -2.28
C LYS A 15 -3.73 5.26 -1.13
N LEU A 16 -2.69 6.08 -1.09
CA LEU A 16 -2.51 7.10 -0.05
C LEU A 16 -3.53 8.22 -0.22
N LEU A 17 -4.21 8.60 0.86
CA LEU A 17 -5.14 9.74 0.88
C LEU A 17 -4.42 11.08 1.13
N GLU A 18 -3.28 11.02 1.82
CA GLU A 18 -2.50 12.18 2.21
C GLU A 18 -1.13 12.21 1.54
N GLU A 19 -0.51 13.38 1.54
CA GLU A 19 0.85 13.55 1.05
C GLU A 19 1.87 13.27 2.16
N TRP A 20 2.70 12.26 1.94
CA TRP A 20 3.73 11.80 2.88
C TRP A 20 5.14 12.00 2.29
N THR A 21 5.30 13.02 1.45
CA THR A 21 6.57 13.43 0.81
C THR A 21 7.68 13.70 1.81
N ARG A 22 7.34 14.04 3.06
CA ARG A 22 8.28 14.16 4.18
C ARG A 22 9.01 12.85 4.52
N SER A 23 8.35 11.71 4.32
CA SER A 23 8.94 10.38 4.59
C SER A 23 9.63 9.81 3.36
N HIS A 24 9.02 9.96 2.17
CA HIS A 24 9.62 9.57 0.90
C HIS A 24 8.96 10.32 -0.25
N HIS A 25 9.74 10.74 -1.24
CA HIS A 25 9.26 11.50 -2.40
C HIS A 25 8.21 10.74 -3.24
N LEU A 26 8.18 9.40 -3.17
CA LEU A 26 7.19 8.57 -3.86
C LEU A 26 5.86 8.40 -3.11
N LEU A 27 5.80 8.78 -1.83
CA LEU A 27 4.58 8.73 -1.02
C LEU A 27 3.73 9.98 -1.24
N THR A 28 3.32 10.21 -2.49
CA THR A 28 2.49 11.35 -2.84
C THR A 28 1.01 11.06 -2.58
N LYS A 29 0.21 12.11 -2.44
CA LYS A 29 -1.25 11.93 -2.39
C LYS A 29 -1.73 11.18 -3.64
N ASN A 30 -2.64 10.23 -3.46
CA ASN A 30 -3.15 9.32 -4.49
C ASN A 30 -2.12 8.37 -5.12
N SER A 31 -0.89 8.26 -4.60
CA SER A 31 0.03 7.23 -5.07
C SER A 31 -0.47 5.85 -4.62
N VAL A 32 -0.18 4.86 -5.45
CA VAL A 32 -0.57 3.47 -5.21
C VAL A 32 0.69 2.67 -4.90
N HIS A 33 0.68 1.99 -3.76
CA HIS A 33 1.81 1.19 -3.30
C HIS A 33 1.37 -0.24 -3.00
N GLU A 34 2.24 -1.19 -3.34
CA GLU A 34 2.04 -2.59 -3.01
C GLU A 34 2.32 -2.83 -1.53
N VAL A 35 1.36 -3.43 -0.85
CA VAL A 35 1.48 -3.86 0.53
C VAL A 35 2.39 -5.08 0.59
N PHE A 36 3.44 -4.95 1.38
CA PHE A 36 4.33 -6.05 1.72
C PHE A 36 3.75 -6.90 2.85
N MET A 37 3.18 -6.26 3.87
CA MET A 37 2.58 -6.93 5.03
C MET A 37 1.44 -6.10 5.61
N GLU A 38 0.31 -6.74 5.91
CA GLU A 38 -0.76 -6.14 6.68
C GLU A 38 -0.58 -6.39 8.19
N LYS A 39 -0.82 -5.36 9.01
CA LYS A 39 -1.01 -5.44 10.46
C LYS A 39 -2.40 -4.93 10.83
N GLU A 40 -2.83 -5.11 12.08
CA GLU A 40 -4.18 -4.72 12.56
C GLU A 40 -4.57 -3.29 12.12
N ASP A 41 -3.77 -2.28 12.46
CA ASP A 41 -4.09 -0.86 12.16
C ASP A 41 -3.24 -0.24 11.04
N ARG A 42 -2.30 -0.99 10.46
CA ARG A 42 -1.30 -0.44 9.54
C ARG A 42 -0.97 -1.38 8.39
N TYR A 43 -0.70 -0.80 7.25
CA TYR A 43 -0.09 -1.46 6.11
C TYR A 43 1.40 -1.16 6.06
N ILE A 44 2.21 -2.20 5.85
CA ILE A 44 3.63 -2.05 5.58
C ILE A 44 3.81 -2.14 4.07
N ILE A 45 4.31 -1.07 3.47
CA ILE A 45 4.69 -1.00 2.06
C ILE A 45 6.21 -0.98 1.92
N LEU A 46 6.71 -1.54 0.83
CA LEU A 46 8.13 -1.57 0.51
C LEU A 46 8.40 -0.61 -0.64
N ILE A 47 9.20 0.42 -0.40
CA ILE A 47 9.62 1.40 -1.40
C ILE A 47 11.14 1.51 -1.36
N ASP A 48 11.82 1.34 -2.50
CA ASP A 48 13.28 1.46 -2.62
C ASP A 48 14.07 0.66 -1.55
N LYS A 49 13.60 -0.55 -1.24
CA LYS A 49 14.14 -1.46 -0.20
C LYS A 49 13.94 -0.97 1.25
N ASN A 50 13.21 0.10 1.47
CA ASN A 50 12.81 0.62 2.78
C ASN A 50 11.35 0.27 3.09
N PHE A 51 11.09 -0.10 4.34
CA PHE A 51 9.75 -0.40 4.83
C PHE A 51 9.10 0.86 5.40
N TYR A 52 7.90 1.16 4.92
CA TYR A 52 7.08 2.28 5.41
C TYR A 52 5.78 1.75 5.99
N GLY A 53 5.45 2.22 7.19
CA GLY A 53 4.17 1.93 7.84
C GLY A 53 3.16 3.03 7.54
N VAL A 54 2.06 2.66 6.91
CA VAL A 54 0.93 3.55 6.60
C VAL A 54 -0.27 3.14 7.42
N TYR A 55 -0.99 4.07 8.03
CA TYR A 55 -2.18 3.72 8.79
C TYR A 55 -3.37 3.42 7.87
N LYS A 56 -4.20 2.46 8.27
CA LYS A 56 -5.43 2.09 7.54
C LYS A 56 -6.44 3.24 7.42
N LYS A 57 -6.38 4.24 8.30
CA LYS A 57 -7.20 5.46 8.22
C LYS A 57 -6.77 6.43 7.13
N ASP A 58 -5.50 6.37 6.70
CA ASP A 58 -4.88 7.32 5.78
C ASP A 58 -4.81 6.74 4.35
N ILE A 59 -5.52 5.62 4.11
CA ILE A 59 -5.54 4.90 2.83
C ILE A 59 -6.98 4.65 2.36
N GLU A 60 -7.14 4.62 1.05
CA GLU A 60 -8.37 4.20 0.39
C GLU A 60 -8.22 2.73 0.00
N SER A 61 -8.95 1.83 0.69
CA SER A 61 -9.10 0.44 0.27
C SER A 61 -10.19 0.39 -0.81
N GLY A 62 -9.77 0.38 -2.08
CA GLY A 62 -10.65 0.22 -3.24
C GLY A 62 -10.92 -1.23 -3.60
#